data_AF-A0A661VWI3-F1
#
_entry.id   AF-A0A661VWI3-F1
#
_cell.length_a   1.000
_cell.length_b   1.000
_cell.length_c   1.000
_cell.angle_alpha   90.00
_cell.angle_beta   90.00
_cell.angle_gamma   90.00
#
_symmetry.space_group_name_H-M   'P 1'
#
loop_
_entity.id
_entity.type
_entity.pdbx_description
1 polymer ?
#
loop_
_entity_poly.entity_id
_entity_poly.type
_entity_poly.pdbx_seq_one_letter_code
_entity_poly.pdbx_strand_id
1 'polypeptide(L)'
;MVSDDKEVIVSRTAFDAQVHGFAFVNWWVLDEVERQRLYDTFAAYLTKGAILGAAAFGPIGALLIPRAILALRNRMERDLAQGYGLCGGMCFTTLDFYKAGLPLPRGQDVNDQPAPGTPLRSYIWKRQVESLVSDGARFLAWLIALNYVSPAWPLHGGTAWLLAQSKEEWRKLKASIDAGDPVPIGLVRDTKNVFDNHQVLAIGYDEEDEAHGTLYLYDPNCPDRLSIISIEFGERLLDGRESCDAPAPLRGFFCENYSFSDPTEAIG
;
A
#
# COMPACT_ATOMS: atom_id res chain seq x y z
N MET A 1 33.86 -15.23 -24.39
CA MET A 1 32.98 -14.23 -23.77
C MET A 1 32.64 -14.79 -22.41
N VAL A 2 33.27 -14.27 -21.36
CA VAL A 2 32.92 -14.61 -19.99
C VAL A 2 31.57 -13.95 -19.74
N SER A 3 30.53 -14.73 -19.41
CA SER A 3 29.31 -14.15 -18.88
C SER A 3 29.67 -13.59 -17.51
N ASP A 4 29.65 -12.26 -17.38
CA ASP A 4 29.61 -11.64 -16.06
C ASP A 4 28.30 -12.11 -15.42
N ASP A 5 28.38 -13.09 -14.52
CA ASP A 5 27.34 -13.33 -13.53
C ASP A 5 27.28 -12.05 -12.69
N LYS A 6 26.35 -11.15 -13.02
CA LYS A 6 26.04 -10.01 -12.16
C LYS A 6 25.63 -10.58 -10.81
N GLU A 7 26.36 -10.21 -9.77
CA GLU A 7 26.05 -10.59 -8.40
C GLU A 7 24.69 -9.99 -8.03
N VAL A 8 23.69 -10.86 -7.92
CA VAL A 8 22.32 -10.50 -7.55
C VAL A 8 22.32 -10.12 -6.07
N ILE A 9 22.08 -8.83 -5.76
CA ILE A 9 22.10 -8.32 -4.39
C ILE A 9 20.73 -8.57 -3.76
N VAL A 10 20.61 -9.68 -3.03
CA VAL A 10 19.40 -9.98 -2.24
C VAL A 10 19.53 -9.38 -0.85
N SER A 11 18.72 -8.37 -0.55
CA SER A 11 18.64 -7.73 0.77
C SER A 11 17.33 -8.12 1.46
N ARG A 12 17.41 -8.67 2.67
CA ARG A 12 16.22 -9.06 3.46
C ARG A 12 16.37 -8.66 4.93
N THR A 13 15.25 -8.23 5.50
CA THR A 13 15.10 -8.03 6.94
C THR A 13 14.93 -9.38 7.65
N ALA A 14 14.96 -9.38 8.99
CA ALA A 14 14.65 -10.60 9.77
C ALA A 14 13.13 -10.87 9.89
N PHE A 15 12.28 -10.07 9.25
CA PHE A 15 10.84 -10.30 9.24
C PHE A 15 10.50 -11.50 8.34
N ASP A 16 10.05 -12.60 8.95
CA ASP A 16 9.43 -13.72 8.25
C ASP A 16 7.90 -13.57 8.16
N ALA A 17 7.34 -13.56 6.94
CA ALA A 17 5.90 -13.47 6.68
C ALA A 17 5.09 -14.64 7.28
N GLN A 18 5.71 -15.82 7.45
CA GLN A 18 5.08 -17.00 8.03
C GLN A 18 5.25 -17.08 9.56
N VAL A 19 5.89 -16.11 10.19
CA VAL A 19 6.05 -16.08 11.66
C VAL A 19 5.47 -14.78 12.22
N HIS A 20 5.80 -13.66 11.59
CA HIS A 20 5.43 -12.32 12.02
C HIS A 20 4.24 -11.74 11.23
N GLY A 21 3.78 -12.40 10.16
CA GLY A 21 2.57 -12.04 9.42
C GLY A 21 1.33 -12.80 9.91
N PHE A 22 0.14 -12.25 9.69
CA PHE A 22 -1.11 -12.97 9.96
C PHE A 22 -1.27 -14.19 9.03
N ALA A 23 -1.95 -15.22 9.52
CA ALA A 23 -2.30 -16.44 8.79
C ALA A 23 -3.75 -16.46 8.27
N PHE A 24 -4.57 -15.50 8.70
CA PHE A 24 -5.97 -15.38 8.30
C PHE A 24 -6.19 -14.43 7.11
N VAL A 25 -7.31 -14.60 6.39
CA VAL A 25 -7.64 -13.78 5.22
C VAL A 25 -7.85 -12.30 5.57
N ASN A 26 -7.61 -11.42 4.61
CA ASN A 26 -7.89 -10.00 4.74
C ASN A 26 -9.25 -9.64 4.10
N TRP A 27 -10.34 -10.10 4.71
CA TRP A 27 -11.69 -9.77 4.26
C TRP A 27 -12.61 -9.56 5.44
N TRP A 28 -13.11 -8.34 5.62
CA TRP A 28 -13.81 -7.95 6.85
C TRP A 28 -15.21 -7.45 6.55
N VAL A 29 -16.16 -7.90 7.36
CA VAL A 29 -17.48 -7.29 7.44
C VAL A 29 -17.38 -6.09 8.37
N LEU A 30 -17.65 -4.91 7.82
CA LEU A 30 -17.66 -3.66 8.57
C LEU A 30 -19.05 -3.35 9.09
N ASP A 31 -19.11 -2.94 10.36
CA ASP A 31 -20.34 -2.37 10.90
C ASP A 31 -20.65 -0.98 10.31
N GLU A 32 -21.82 -0.43 10.63
CA GLU A 32 -22.26 0.86 10.09
C GLU A 32 -21.33 2.02 10.50
N VAL A 33 -20.81 1.99 11.72
CA VAL A 33 -19.94 3.03 12.26
C VAL A 33 -18.57 2.98 11.58
N GLU A 34 -18.02 1.78 11.42
CA GLU A 34 -16.78 1.54 10.69
C GLU A 34 -16.89 1.99 9.23
N ARG A 35 -17.99 1.60 8.56
CA ARG A 35 -18.23 1.98 7.17
C ARG A 35 -18.36 3.49 6.99
N GLN A 36 -19.12 4.16 7.87
CA GLN A 36 -19.27 5.61 7.85
C GLN A 36 -17.94 6.31 8.14
N ARG A 37 -17.15 5.82 9.10
CA ARG A 37 -15.84 6.40 9.42
C ARG A 37 -14.87 6.29 8.24
N LEU A 38 -14.84 5.17 7.52
CA LEU A 38 -14.04 5.06 6.29
C LEU A 38 -14.52 6.06 5.25
N TYR A 39 -15.83 6.14 5.01
CA TYR A 39 -16.39 7.10 4.08
C TYR A 39 -15.95 8.53 4.41
N ASP A 40 -16.11 8.96 5.66
CA ASP A 40 -15.74 10.29 6.12
C ASP A 40 -14.22 10.54 5.99
N THR A 41 -13.42 9.53 6.34
CA THR A 41 -11.96 9.57 6.22
C THR A 41 -11.54 9.80 4.77
N PHE A 42 -12.06 9.01 3.84
CA PHE A 42 -11.78 9.19 2.43
C PHE A 42 -12.35 10.49 1.86
N ALA A 43 -13.56 10.89 2.24
CA ALA A 43 -14.16 12.15 1.81
C ALA A 43 -13.31 13.36 2.25
N ALA A 44 -12.77 13.33 3.46
CA ALA A 44 -11.81 14.33 3.93
C ALA A 44 -10.53 14.31 3.10
N TYR A 45 -10.01 13.13 2.73
CA TYR A 45 -8.82 13.02 1.89
C TYR A 45 -9.02 13.39 0.44
N LEU A 46 -10.24 13.31 -0.11
CA LEU A 46 -10.52 13.88 -1.42
C LEU A 46 -10.20 15.38 -1.42
N THR A 47 -10.59 16.11 -0.36
CA THR A 47 -10.29 17.55 -0.23
C THR A 47 -8.79 17.83 -0.03
N LYS A 48 -8.09 17.00 0.77
CA LYS A 48 -6.64 17.18 1.00
C LYS A 48 -5.78 16.73 -0.20
N GLY A 49 -6.13 15.63 -0.84
CA GLY A 49 -5.51 15.13 -2.07
C GLY A 49 -5.67 16.12 -3.21
N ALA A 50 -6.78 16.88 -3.23
CA ALA A 50 -6.94 18.03 -4.12
C ALA A 50 -5.84 19.07 -3.96
N ILE A 51 -5.52 19.43 -2.71
CA ILE A 51 -4.49 20.42 -2.39
C ILE A 51 -3.12 19.91 -2.81
N LEU A 52 -2.78 18.66 -2.48
CA LEU A 52 -1.52 18.04 -2.87
C LEU A 52 -1.37 17.95 -4.40
N GLY A 53 -2.42 17.52 -5.10
CA GLY A 53 -2.43 17.47 -6.56
C GLY A 53 -2.29 18.86 -7.18
N ALA A 54 -2.96 19.88 -6.63
CA ALA A 54 -2.85 21.24 -7.14
C ALA A 54 -1.44 21.82 -6.92
N ALA A 55 -0.79 21.47 -5.80
CA ALA A 55 0.62 21.82 -5.57
C ALA A 55 1.56 21.12 -6.56
N ALA A 56 1.30 19.85 -6.88
CA ALA A 56 2.11 19.06 -7.81
C ALA A 56 1.93 19.48 -9.28
N PHE A 57 0.74 19.95 -9.68
CA PHE A 57 0.38 20.19 -11.09
C PHE A 57 -0.06 21.63 -11.41
N GLY A 58 0.13 22.57 -10.47
CA GLY A 58 -0.14 23.99 -10.65
C GLY A 58 -1.62 24.34 -10.91
N PRO A 59 -1.92 25.53 -11.47
CA PRO A 59 -3.27 26.07 -11.56
C PRO A 59 -4.22 25.28 -12.48
N ILE A 60 -3.68 24.57 -13.48
CA ILE A 60 -4.47 23.68 -14.35
C ILE A 60 -4.87 22.41 -13.59
N GLY A 61 -3.97 21.88 -12.74
CA GLY A 61 -4.31 20.80 -11.81
C GLY A 61 -5.49 21.17 -10.91
N ALA A 62 -5.51 22.40 -10.38
CA ALA A 62 -6.59 22.90 -9.53
C ALA A 62 -7.99 22.88 -10.18
N LEU A 63 -8.09 22.94 -11.52
CA LEU A 63 -9.37 22.89 -12.25
C LEU A 63 -9.87 21.45 -12.49
N LEU A 64 -8.97 20.50 -12.74
CA LEU A 64 -9.31 19.11 -13.10
C LEU A 64 -9.61 18.25 -11.87
N ILE A 65 -8.91 18.53 -10.78
CA ILE A 65 -8.98 17.83 -9.50
C ILE A 65 -10.41 17.75 -8.92
N PRO A 66 -11.22 18.83 -8.88
CA PRO A 66 -12.59 18.77 -8.35
C PRO A 66 -13.50 17.77 -9.10
N ARG A 67 -13.32 17.62 -10.42
CA ARG A 67 -14.11 16.67 -11.23
C ARG A 67 -13.71 15.23 -10.95
N ALA A 68 -12.40 14.97 -10.79
CA ALA A 68 -11.90 13.66 -10.39
C ALA A 68 -12.45 13.26 -9.02
N ILE A 69 -12.48 14.20 -8.06
CA ILE A 69 -13.03 13.98 -6.71
C ILE A 69 -14.49 13.56 -6.74
N LEU A 70 -15.33 14.24 -7.53
CA LEU A 70 -16.74 13.89 -7.63
C LEU A 70 -16.94 12.48 -8.23
N ALA A 71 -16.16 12.14 -9.25
CA ALA A 71 -16.22 10.82 -9.88
C ALA A 71 -15.80 9.71 -8.91
N LEU A 72 -14.76 9.94 -8.10
CA LEU A 72 -14.30 9.02 -7.07
C LEU A 72 -15.36 8.84 -5.98
N ARG A 73 -15.91 9.93 -5.43
CA ARG A 73 -16.95 9.87 -4.39
C ARG A 73 -18.13 8.97 -4.78
N ASN A 74 -18.70 9.19 -5.97
CA ASN A 74 -19.86 8.41 -6.44
C ASN A 74 -19.53 6.92 -6.64
N ARG A 75 -18.26 6.57 -6.88
CA ARG A 75 -17.82 5.18 -7.03
C ARG A 75 -17.61 4.53 -5.67
N MET A 76 -17.01 5.26 -4.75
CA MET A 76 -16.73 4.78 -3.40
C MET A 76 -17.96 4.31 -2.64
N GLU A 77 -19.08 5.03 -2.74
CA GLU A 77 -20.34 4.65 -2.09
C GLU A 77 -20.87 3.29 -2.56
N ARG A 78 -20.61 2.90 -3.81
CA ARG A 78 -21.05 1.61 -4.35
C ARG A 78 -20.16 0.45 -3.90
N ASP A 79 -18.85 0.69 -3.82
CA ASP A 79 -17.87 -0.38 -3.67
C ASP A 79 -17.68 -0.80 -2.19
N LEU A 80 -17.85 0.12 -1.22
CA LEU A 80 -17.79 -0.18 0.22
C LEU A 80 -18.90 -1.14 0.72
N ALA A 81 -19.93 -1.40 -0.09
CA ALA A 81 -21.09 -2.19 0.32
C ALA A 81 -20.84 -3.71 0.33
N GLN A 82 -19.74 -4.20 -0.27
CA GLN A 82 -19.55 -5.64 -0.49
C GLN A 82 -18.61 -6.33 0.52
N GLY A 83 -17.85 -5.56 1.30
CA GLY A 83 -16.79 -6.04 2.20
C GLY A 83 -15.51 -5.23 1.99
N TYR A 84 -14.58 -5.26 2.94
CA TYR A 84 -13.38 -4.40 2.91
C TYR A 84 -12.15 -5.10 3.47
N GLY A 85 -10.99 -4.89 2.83
CA GLY A 85 -9.69 -5.34 3.33
C GLY A 85 -9.06 -4.31 4.26
N LEU A 86 -8.63 -4.73 5.45
CA LEU A 86 -7.87 -3.92 6.40
C LEU A 86 -6.36 -4.08 6.16
N CYS A 87 -5.94 -3.93 4.90
CA CYS A 87 -4.57 -4.21 4.44
C CYS A 87 -3.51 -3.42 5.23
N GLY A 88 -3.72 -2.11 5.35
CA GLY A 88 -2.82 -1.22 6.08
C GLY A 88 -2.84 -1.49 7.58
N GLY A 89 -4.00 -1.80 8.15
CA GLY A 89 -4.13 -2.20 9.55
C GLY A 89 -3.34 -3.47 9.84
N MET A 90 -3.46 -4.48 8.99
CA MET A 90 -2.72 -5.73 9.13
C MET A 90 -1.21 -5.52 8.98
N CYS A 91 -0.76 -4.70 8.01
CA CYS A 91 0.67 -4.39 7.84
C CYS A 91 1.24 -3.60 9.03
N PHE A 92 0.51 -2.60 9.52
CA PHE A 92 0.96 -1.78 10.64
C PHE A 92 0.99 -2.60 11.93
N THR A 93 -0.06 -3.38 12.21
CA THR A 93 -0.11 -4.25 13.40
C THR A 93 1.01 -5.28 13.41
N THR A 94 1.23 -6.00 12.31
CA THR A 94 2.31 -7.00 12.23
C THR A 94 3.68 -6.37 12.47
N LEU A 95 3.91 -5.16 11.93
CA LEU A 95 5.14 -4.42 12.14
C LEU A 95 5.29 -3.91 13.59
N ASP A 96 4.20 -3.50 14.24
CA ASP A 96 4.21 -3.11 15.65
C ASP A 96 4.62 -4.28 16.55
N PHE A 97 4.03 -5.47 16.36
CA PHE A 97 4.41 -6.68 17.09
C PHE A 97 5.87 -7.08 16.85
N TYR A 98 6.32 -7.05 15.59
CA TYR A 98 7.71 -7.34 15.24
C TYR A 98 8.69 -6.38 15.91
N LYS A 99 8.44 -5.06 15.84
CA LYS A 99 9.31 -4.05 16.47
C LYS A 99 9.28 -4.12 18.00
N ALA A 100 8.17 -4.55 18.59
CA ALA A 100 8.07 -4.78 20.03
C ALA A 100 8.74 -6.10 20.49
N GLY A 101 9.17 -6.97 19.57
CA GLY A 101 9.68 -8.29 19.89
C GLY A 101 8.62 -9.20 20.54
N LEU A 102 7.35 -8.97 20.24
CA LEU A 102 6.22 -9.70 20.81
C LEU A 102 5.67 -10.73 19.82
N PRO A 103 5.23 -11.91 20.29
CA PRO A 103 4.57 -12.88 19.43
C PRO A 103 3.24 -12.31 18.93
N LEU A 104 3.04 -12.34 17.61
CA LEU A 104 1.79 -11.94 17.00
C LEU A 104 0.70 -12.99 17.28
N PRO A 105 -0.53 -12.63 17.67
CA PRO A 105 -1.66 -13.54 17.69
C PRO A 105 -2.12 -13.76 16.23
N ARG A 106 -1.30 -14.49 15.48
CA ARG A 106 -1.34 -14.50 14.02
C ARG A 106 -2.50 -15.30 13.41
N GLY A 107 -3.20 -16.08 14.24
CA GLY A 107 -4.16 -17.09 13.82
C GLY A 107 -3.50 -18.40 13.37
N GLN A 108 -4.26 -19.50 13.34
CA GLN A 108 -3.75 -20.81 12.91
C GLN A 108 -3.97 -21.09 11.42
N ASP A 109 -5.01 -20.51 10.82
CA ASP A 109 -5.33 -20.69 9.41
C ASP A 109 -6.12 -19.51 8.84
N VAL A 110 -6.44 -19.60 7.56
CA VAL A 110 -7.14 -18.59 6.76
C VAL A 110 -8.46 -18.10 7.37
N ASN A 111 -9.13 -18.91 8.20
CA ASN A 111 -10.44 -18.59 8.78
C ASN A 111 -10.36 -18.04 10.21
N ASP A 112 -9.17 -17.91 10.80
CA ASP A 112 -8.98 -17.53 12.20
C ASP A 112 -8.96 -16.01 12.41
N GLN A 113 -9.81 -15.30 11.66
CA GLN A 113 -9.93 -13.85 11.79
C GLN A 113 -10.52 -13.49 13.17
N PRO A 114 -9.96 -12.50 13.89
CA PRO A 114 -10.49 -12.07 15.17
C PRO A 114 -11.92 -11.52 15.03
N ALA A 115 -12.82 -12.01 15.86
CA ALA A 115 -14.23 -11.60 15.86
C ALA A 115 -14.39 -10.10 16.18
N PRO A 116 -15.48 -9.46 15.72
CA PRO A 116 -15.83 -8.09 16.10
C PRO A 116 -15.84 -7.90 17.62
N GLY A 117 -15.32 -6.76 18.09
CA GLY A 117 -15.23 -6.41 19.51
C GLY A 117 -14.06 -7.03 20.27
N THR A 118 -13.27 -7.91 19.65
CA THR A 118 -12.02 -8.39 20.28
C THR A 118 -10.94 -7.28 20.29
N PRO A 119 -9.99 -7.31 21.24
CA PRO A 119 -8.88 -6.35 21.29
C PRO A 119 -8.08 -6.31 19.97
N LEU A 120 -7.69 -7.49 19.46
CA LEU A 120 -6.95 -7.59 18.19
C LEU A 120 -7.71 -7.01 16.99
N ARG A 121 -9.01 -7.30 16.84
CA ARG A 121 -9.83 -6.72 15.76
C ARG A 121 -9.93 -5.20 15.86
N SER A 122 -10.05 -4.68 17.08
CA SER A 122 -10.14 -3.24 17.34
C SER A 122 -8.81 -2.55 17.05
N TYR A 123 -7.69 -3.22 17.39
CA TYR A 123 -6.34 -2.76 17.08
C TYR A 123 -6.07 -2.69 15.57
N ILE A 124 -6.35 -3.77 14.84
CA ILE A 124 -6.19 -3.81 13.38
C ILE A 124 -7.00 -2.69 12.72
N TRP A 125 -8.23 -2.45 13.17
CA TRP A 125 -9.04 -1.35 12.69
C TRP A 125 -8.44 0.03 12.98
N LYS A 126 -8.00 0.27 14.22
CA LYS A 126 -7.32 1.52 14.60
C LYS A 126 -6.12 1.77 13.68
N ARG A 127 -5.28 0.76 13.48
CA ARG A 127 -4.10 0.84 12.61
C ARG A 127 -4.46 1.03 11.13
N GLN A 128 -5.59 0.48 10.66
CA GLN A 128 -6.09 0.76 9.31
C GLN A 128 -6.48 2.23 9.15
N VAL A 129 -7.17 2.80 10.13
CA VAL A 129 -7.52 4.22 10.09
C VAL A 129 -6.24 5.06 10.12
N GLU A 130 -5.27 4.72 10.97
CA GLU A 130 -3.99 5.45 11.07
C GLU A 130 -3.17 5.39 9.78
N SER A 131 -3.10 4.24 9.10
CA SER A 131 -2.39 4.14 7.81
C SER A 131 -3.06 4.99 6.72
N LEU A 132 -4.40 4.98 6.67
CA LEU A 132 -5.16 5.87 5.78
C LEU A 132 -4.98 7.34 6.17
N VAL A 133 -4.83 7.63 7.46
CA VAL A 133 -4.65 9.01 7.92
C VAL A 133 -3.30 9.57 7.51
N SER A 134 -2.27 8.75 7.62
CA SER A 134 -0.91 9.06 7.19
C SER A 134 -0.82 9.28 5.67
N ASP A 135 -1.45 8.41 4.87
CA ASP A 135 -1.12 8.33 3.44
C ASP A 135 -2.29 8.32 2.46
N GLY A 136 -3.53 8.36 2.94
CA GLY A 136 -4.73 8.39 2.09
C GLY A 136 -4.73 9.55 1.10
N ALA A 137 -4.23 10.73 1.51
CA ALA A 137 -4.09 11.88 0.62
C ALA A 137 -3.04 11.65 -0.49
N ARG A 138 -1.95 10.94 -0.19
CA ARG A 138 -0.90 10.58 -1.16
C ARG A 138 -1.41 9.53 -2.15
N PHE A 139 -2.10 8.49 -1.67
CA PHE A 139 -2.79 7.52 -2.51
C PHE A 139 -3.70 8.21 -3.54
N LEU A 140 -4.58 9.11 -3.07
CA LEU A 140 -5.49 9.83 -3.95
C LEU A 140 -4.75 10.74 -4.92
N ALA A 141 -3.69 11.43 -4.50
CA ALA A 141 -2.88 12.27 -5.38
C ALA A 141 -2.25 11.45 -6.52
N TRP A 142 -1.72 10.26 -6.22
CA TRP A 142 -1.13 9.36 -7.23
C TRP A 142 -2.19 8.81 -8.19
N LEU A 143 -3.36 8.39 -7.68
CA LEU A 143 -4.47 7.95 -8.53
C LEU A 143 -5.00 9.07 -9.43
N ILE A 144 -5.08 10.28 -8.91
CA ILE A 144 -5.46 11.47 -9.68
C ILE A 144 -4.43 11.75 -10.77
N ALA A 145 -3.15 11.74 -10.42
CA ALA A 145 -2.04 11.93 -11.36
C ALA A 145 -2.10 10.89 -12.49
N LEU A 146 -2.30 9.61 -12.14
CA LEU A 146 -2.38 8.51 -13.11
C LEU A 146 -3.58 8.65 -14.06
N ASN A 147 -4.77 8.89 -13.52
CA ASN A 147 -6.02 8.70 -14.27
C ASN A 147 -6.62 9.98 -14.86
N TYR A 148 -6.26 11.16 -14.33
CA TYR A 148 -6.97 12.41 -14.62
C TYR A 148 -6.05 13.57 -14.99
N VAL A 149 -4.74 13.47 -14.75
CA VAL A 149 -3.76 14.49 -15.16
C VAL A 149 -3.14 14.09 -16.49
N SER A 150 -3.16 15.01 -17.47
CA SER A 150 -2.62 14.76 -18.80
C SER A 150 -1.13 14.40 -18.74
N PRO A 151 -0.67 13.35 -19.45
CA PRO A 151 0.76 13.03 -19.53
C PRO A 151 1.55 14.02 -20.40
N ALA A 152 0.87 14.89 -21.16
CA ALA A 152 1.52 15.88 -22.03
C ALA A 152 1.98 17.12 -21.26
N TRP A 153 2.94 17.85 -21.85
CA TRP A 153 3.31 19.20 -21.42
C TRP A 153 2.06 20.10 -21.35
N PRO A 154 1.88 20.93 -20.31
CA PRO A 154 2.83 21.22 -19.22
C PRO A 154 2.60 20.41 -17.92
N LEU A 155 1.69 19.43 -17.90
CA LEU A 155 1.27 18.78 -16.65
C LEU A 155 2.11 17.58 -16.26
N HIS A 156 2.56 16.79 -17.25
CA HIS A 156 3.39 15.60 -17.01
C HIS A 156 2.81 14.60 -16.00
N GLY A 157 1.50 14.33 -16.05
CA GLY A 157 0.86 13.29 -15.25
C GLY A 157 1.00 11.87 -15.84
N GLY A 158 0.08 10.98 -15.48
CA GLY A 158 0.02 9.62 -15.99
C GLY A 158 1.12 8.69 -15.47
N THR A 159 1.35 7.61 -16.20
CA THR A 159 2.28 6.53 -15.79
C THR A 159 3.74 6.97 -15.69
N ALA A 160 4.17 7.93 -16.51
CA ALA A 160 5.55 8.43 -16.48
C ALA A 160 5.84 9.21 -15.19
N TRP A 161 4.85 9.95 -14.68
CA TRP A 161 4.95 10.60 -13.38
C TRP A 161 5.06 9.59 -12.25
N LEU A 162 4.17 8.59 -12.23
CA LEU A 162 4.18 7.52 -11.24
C LEU A 162 5.52 6.76 -11.24
N LEU A 163 6.07 6.48 -12.44
CA LEU A 163 7.39 5.87 -12.58
C LEU A 163 8.48 6.72 -11.93
N ALA A 164 8.51 8.04 -12.21
CA ALA A 164 9.50 8.94 -11.62
C ALA A 164 9.40 9.00 -10.09
N GLN A 165 8.17 9.04 -9.54
CA GLN A 165 7.96 8.98 -8.10
C GLN A 165 8.38 7.62 -7.52
N SER A 166 8.02 6.52 -8.17
CA SER A 166 8.34 5.16 -7.70
C SER A 166 9.86 4.90 -7.71
N LYS A 167 10.62 5.50 -8.63
CA LYS A 167 12.09 5.44 -8.61
C LYS A 167 12.70 6.13 -7.37
N GLU A 168 12.07 7.20 -6.89
CA GLU A 168 12.48 7.85 -5.63
C GLU A 168 12.10 6.99 -4.43
N GLU A 169 10.89 6.44 -4.42
CA GLU A 169 10.43 5.55 -3.35
C GLU A 169 11.21 4.24 -3.29
N TRP A 170 11.69 3.73 -4.43
CA TRP A 170 12.60 2.58 -4.50
C TRP A 170 13.89 2.84 -3.70
N ARG A 171 14.51 4.01 -3.85
CA ARG A 171 15.73 4.35 -3.09
C ARG A 171 15.49 4.37 -1.59
N LYS A 172 14.35 4.94 -1.16
CA LYS A 172 13.95 4.99 0.25
C LYS A 172 13.71 3.58 0.81
N LEU A 173 13.02 2.74 0.04
CA LEU A 173 12.77 1.35 0.38
C LEU A 173 14.08 0.61 0.58
N LYS A 174 15.00 0.67 -0.40
CA LYS A 174 16.31 0.01 -0.30
C LYS A 174 17.06 0.44 0.96
N ALA A 175 17.15 1.74 1.21
CA ALA A 175 17.83 2.27 2.39
C ALA A 175 17.24 1.75 3.71
N SER A 176 15.91 1.60 3.80
CA SER A 176 15.27 1.05 5.00
C SER A 176 15.51 -0.45 5.16
N ILE A 177 15.36 -1.21 4.07
CA ILE A 177 15.58 -2.66 4.10
C ILE A 177 17.04 -2.99 4.42
N ASP A 178 17.99 -2.24 3.87
CA ASP A 178 19.42 -2.40 4.16
C ASP A 178 19.77 -2.05 5.61
N ALA A 179 18.97 -1.21 6.27
CA ALA A 179 19.04 -0.95 7.71
C ALA A 179 18.37 -2.04 8.57
N GLY A 180 17.75 -3.06 7.94
CA GLY A 180 17.05 -4.14 8.61
C GLY A 180 15.59 -3.83 8.98
N ASP A 181 15.05 -2.71 8.49
CA ASP A 181 13.71 -2.22 8.83
C ASP A 181 12.69 -2.54 7.72
N PRO A 182 11.68 -3.40 7.99
CA PRO A 182 10.55 -3.60 7.08
C PRO A 182 9.74 -2.31 6.91
N VAL A 183 9.17 -2.12 5.72
CA VAL A 183 8.48 -0.88 5.33
C VAL A 183 7.09 -1.18 4.79
N PRO A 184 6.01 -0.65 5.39
CA PRO A 184 4.70 -0.70 4.76
C PRO A 184 4.73 0.16 3.49
N ILE A 185 4.22 -0.37 2.39
CA ILE A 185 4.18 0.31 1.10
C ILE A 185 2.75 0.35 0.55
N GLY A 186 2.41 1.49 -0.06
CA GLY A 186 1.18 1.66 -0.80
C GLY A 186 1.37 1.30 -2.28
N LEU A 187 0.48 0.48 -2.83
CA LEU A 187 0.50 0.00 -4.21
C LEU A 187 -0.57 0.70 -5.05
N VAL A 188 -0.15 1.43 -6.09
CA VAL A 188 -1.02 2.17 -6.99
C VAL A 188 -1.18 1.43 -8.32
N ARG A 189 -2.37 0.93 -8.60
CA ARG A 189 -2.68 0.09 -9.77
C ARG A 189 -3.33 0.88 -10.90
N ASP A 190 -3.32 0.30 -12.10
CA ASP A 190 -3.97 0.85 -13.31
C ASP A 190 -5.49 0.71 -13.26
N THR A 191 -6.10 1.45 -12.33
CA THR A 191 -7.53 1.39 -12.03
C THR A 191 -8.05 2.75 -11.59
N LYS A 192 -9.34 2.95 -11.78
CA LYS A 192 -10.10 4.12 -11.29
C LYS A 192 -10.85 3.83 -10.00
N ASN A 193 -10.85 2.58 -9.52
CA ASN A 193 -11.41 2.23 -8.22
C ASN A 193 -10.31 2.39 -7.15
N VAL A 194 -10.57 3.21 -6.14
CA VAL A 194 -9.61 3.44 -5.06
C VAL A 194 -9.34 2.17 -4.24
N PHE A 195 -10.33 1.29 -4.13
CA PHE A 195 -10.26 0.06 -3.34
C PHE A 195 -9.56 -1.09 -4.05
N ASP A 196 -9.28 -0.95 -5.34
CA ASP A 196 -8.40 -1.86 -6.06
C ASP A 196 -6.92 -1.57 -5.76
N ASN A 197 -6.59 -0.51 -5.01
CA ASN A 197 -5.24 -0.26 -4.52
C ASN A 197 -5.00 -0.99 -3.21
N HIS A 198 -3.75 -1.17 -2.82
CA HIS A 198 -3.41 -2.11 -1.75
C HIS A 198 -2.26 -1.61 -0.89
N GLN A 199 -2.16 -2.16 0.32
CA GLN A 199 -1.06 -1.90 1.24
C GLN A 199 -0.44 -3.23 1.62
N VAL A 200 0.89 -3.34 1.49
CA VAL A 200 1.67 -4.54 1.81
C VAL A 200 2.88 -4.16 2.64
N LEU A 201 3.53 -5.13 3.28
CA LEU A 201 4.76 -4.89 4.05
C LEU A 201 5.96 -5.41 3.25
N ALA A 202 6.81 -4.51 2.78
CA ALA A 202 8.08 -4.87 2.17
C ALA A 202 9.07 -5.33 3.23
N ILE A 203 9.61 -6.53 3.05
CA ILE A 203 10.52 -7.20 3.99
C ILE A 203 11.87 -7.55 3.35
N GLY A 204 12.01 -7.31 2.06
CA GLY A 204 13.24 -7.48 1.30
C GLY A 204 13.11 -6.96 -0.12
N TYR A 205 14.24 -6.86 -0.80
CA TYR A 205 14.29 -6.62 -2.24
C TYR A 205 15.43 -7.41 -2.90
N ASP A 206 15.33 -7.50 -4.21
CA ASP A 206 16.40 -7.92 -5.11
C ASP A 206 16.50 -6.90 -6.25
N GLU A 207 17.71 -6.67 -6.75
CA GLU A 207 17.98 -5.79 -7.89
C GLU A 207 18.86 -6.53 -8.89
N GLU A 208 18.25 -7.00 -9.98
CA GLU A 208 18.93 -7.72 -11.06
C GLU A 208 19.72 -6.73 -11.93
N ASP A 209 19.13 -5.56 -12.19
CA ASP A 209 19.75 -4.39 -12.81
C ASP A 209 18.96 -3.09 -12.52
N GLU A 210 19.34 -1.97 -13.15
CA GLU A 210 18.67 -0.68 -12.94
C GLU A 210 17.20 -0.63 -13.39
N ALA A 211 16.78 -1.56 -14.25
CA ALA A 211 15.43 -1.66 -14.78
C ALA A 211 14.61 -2.77 -14.11
N HIS A 212 15.23 -3.80 -13.52
CA HIS A 212 14.53 -4.96 -12.99
C HIS A 212 14.82 -5.17 -11.50
N GLY A 213 13.75 -5.20 -10.71
CA GLY A 213 13.83 -5.48 -9.28
C GLY A 213 12.72 -6.42 -8.83
N THR A 214 12.94 -7.09 -7.71
CA THR A 214 11.92 -7.90 -7.03
C THR A 214 11.71 -7.38 -5.62
N LEU A 215 10.45 -7.24 -5.18
CA LEU A 215 10.11 -7.01 -3.78
C LEU A 215 9.71 -8.32 -3.13
N TYR A 216 10.17 -8.54 -1.90
CA TYR A 216 9.75 -9.62 -1.02
C TYR A 216 8.81 -9.05 0.03
N LEU A 217 7.65 -9.67 0.22
CA LEU A 217 6.54 -9.09 0.96
C LEU A 217 5.90 -10.04 1.96
N TYR A 218 5.37 -9.45 3.03
CA TYR A 218 4.15 -9.93 3.65
C TYR A 218 2.95 -9.22 2.99
N ASP A 219 2.03 -10.01 2.41
CA ASP A 219 0.80 -9.52 1.78
C ASP A 219 -0.42 -10.04 2.54
N PRO A 220 -1.22 -9.16 3.18
CA PRO A 220 -2.44 -9.57 3.89
C PRO A 220 -3.47 -10.34 3.05
N ASN A 221 -3.49 -10.14 1.72
CA ASN A 221 -4.43 -10.83 0.83
C ASN A 221 -3.95 -12.25 0.46
N CYS A 222 -2.69 -12.57 0.71
CA CYS A 222 -2.10 -13.89 0.54
C CYS A 222 -1.34 -14.28 1.82
N PRO A 223 -2.06 -14.54 2.92
CA PRO A 223 -1.48 -14.76 4.24
C PRO A 223 -0.69 -16.07 4.32
N ASP A 224 0.09 -16.21 5.40
CA ASP A 224 0.89 -17.41 5.71
C ASP A 224 1.90 -17.85 4.63
N ARG A 225 2.36 -16.91 3.80
CA ARG A 225 3.40 -17.15 2.81
C ARG A 225 4.18 -15.89 2.48
N LEU A 226 5.37 -16.10 1.93
CA LEU A 226 6.11 -15.06 1.25
C LEU A 226 5.43 -14.73 -0.09
N SER A 227 5.13 -13.45 -0.30
CA SER A 227 4.66 -12.91 -1.57
C SER A 227 5.79 -12.12 -2.25
N ILE A 228 5.71 -11.99 -3.58
CA ILE A 228 6.68 -11.22 -4.37
C ILE A 228 5.98 -10.26 -5.32
N ILE A 229 6.69 -9.17 -5.67
CA ILE A 229 6.36 -8.33 -6.81
C ILE A 229 7.58 -8.25 -7.71
N SER A 230 7.47 -8.72 -8.94
CA SER A 230 8.46 -8.44 -9.98
C SER A 230 8.18 -7.07 -10.57
N ILE A 231 9.19 -6.20 -10.65
CA ILE A 231 9.08 -4.80 -11.07
C ILE A 231 9.99 -4.55 -12.26
N GLU A 232 9.42 -3.97 -13.32
CA GLU A 232 10.15 -3.39 -14.44
C GLU A 232 10.01 -1.85 -14.42
N PHE A 233 11.12 -1.14 -14.21
CA PHE A 233 11.25 0.30 -14.34
C PHE A 233 11.53 0.70 -15.80
N GLY A 234 10.53 0.52 -16.66
CA GLY A 234 10.62 0.84 -18.08
C GLY A 234 10.79 2.33 -18.40
N GLU A 235 10.69 2.69 -19.69
CA GLU A 235 10.92 4.08 -20.13
C GLU A 235 9.77 5.04 -19.76
N ARG A 236 8.53 4.54 -19.72
CA ARG A 236 7.31 5.38 -19.60
C ARG A 236 6.35 4.96 -18.49
N LEU A 237 6.60 3.82 -17.85
CA LEU A 237 5.77 3.28 -16.78
C LEU A 237 6.58 2.31 -15.94
N LEU A 238 6.15 2.12 -14.71
CA LEU A 238 6.50 0.96 -13.91
C LEU A 238 5.49 -0.15 -14.23
N ASP A 239 5.98 -1.36 -14.55
CA ASP A 239 5.14 -2.55 -14.67
C ASP A 239 5.47 -3.50 -13.52
N GLY A 240 4.53 -3.65 -12.59
CA GLY A 240 4.69 -4.58 -11.48
C GLY A 240 3.72 -5.75 -11.57
N ARG A 241 4.23 -6.95 -11.31
CA ARG A 241 3.46 -8.21 -11.31
C ARG A 241 3.54 -8.85 -9.94
N GLU A 242 2.39 -8.93 -9.30
CA GLU A 242 2.23 -9.47 -7.96
C GLU A 242 2.01 -10.99 -8.03
N SER A 243 2.61 -11.74 -7.11
CA SER A 243 2.36 -13.18 -6.98
C SER A 243 1.02 -13.52 -6.31
N CYS A 244 0.40 -12.52 -5.68
CA CYS A 244 -0.97 -12.58 -5.18
C CYS A 244 -1.92 -12.05 -6.26
N ASP A 245 -3.16 -12.53 -6.30
CA ASP A 245 -4.13 -12.10 -7.30
C ASP A 245 -4.42 -10.60 -7.18
N ALA A 246 -4.13 -9.85 -8.24
CA ALA A 246 -4.34 -8.42 -8.33
C ALA A 246 -5.37 -8.09 -9.43
N PRO A 247 -6.28 -7.13 -9.21
CA PRO A 247 -7.34 -6.80 -10.18
C PRO A 247 -6.83 -6.00 -11.39
N ALA A 248 -5.64 -5.43 -11.31
CA ALA A 248 -5.01 -4.64 -12.35
C ALA A 248 -3.48 -4.63 -12.19
N PRO A 249 -2.70 -4.29 -13.23
CA PRO A 249 -1.25 -4.15 -13.11
C PRO A 249 -0.84 -3.03 -12.15
N LEU A 250 0.28 -3.22 -11.46
CA LEU A 250 0.91 -2.19 -10.63
C LEU A 250 1.58 -1.13 -11.52
N ARG A 251 1.33 0.15 -11.23
CA ARG A 251 1.88 1.29 -11.99
C ARG A 251 2.76 2.21 -11.15
N GLY A 252 2.71 2.08 -9.84
CA GLY A 252 3.62 2.77 -8.93
C GLY A 252 3.44 2.28 -7.51
N PHE A 253 4.42 2.57 -6.66
CA PHE A 253 4.34 2.31 -5.23
C PHE A 253 5.06 3.39 -4.44
N PHE A 254 4.77 3.49 -3.14
CA PHE A 254 5.46 4.39 -2.24
C PHE A 254 5.63 3.82 -0.84
N CYS A 255 6.68 4.26 -0.13
CA CYS A 255 6.90 3.91 1.28
C CYS A 255 5.94 4.70 2.17
N GLU A 256 5.11 4.02 2.96
CA GLU A 256 4.14 4.63 3.87
C GLU A 256 4.78 5.32 5.08
N ASN A 257 4.13 6.34 5.58
CA ASN A 257 4.49 7.05 6.79
C ASN A 257 3.99 6.24 8.00
N TYR A 258 4.77 5.21 8.33
CA TYR A 258 4.58 4.38 9.50
C TYR A 258 5.08 5.07 10.77
N SER A 259 4.30 4.97 11.84
CA SER A 259 4.71 5.30 13.20
C SER A 259 4.37 4.13 14.11
N PHE A 260 5.35 3.72 14.93
CA PHE A 260 5.17 2.65 15.91
C PHE A 260 4.02 2.96 16.87
N SER A 261 3.21 1.94 17.15
CA SER A 261 2.23 1.94 18.22
C SER A 261 2.46 0.73 19.12
N ASP A 262 2.34 0.87 20.43
CA ASP A 262 2.48 -0.24 21.36
C ASP A 262 1.35 -1.27 21.13
N PRO A 263 1.67 -2.53 20.75
CA PRO A 263 0.67 -3.53 20.41
C PRO A 263 0.09 -4.25 21.64
N THR A 264 0.49 -3.91 22.86
CA THR A 264 -0.06 -4.54 24.08
C THR A 264 -1.57 -4.34 24.23
N GLU A 265 -2.14 -3.26 23.67
CA GLU A 265 -3.60 -3.07 23.63
C GLU A 265 -4.34 -4.11 22.76
N ALA A 266 -3.62 -4.81 21.86
CA ALA A 266 -4.19 -5.84 20.99
C ALA A 266 -4.33 -7.21 21.67
N ILE A 267 -3.66 -7.42 22.82
CA ILE A 267 -3.64 -8.70 23.54
C ILE A 267 -4.52 -8.71 24.80
N GLY A 268 -5.04 -7.56 25.22
CA GLY A 268 -5.94 -7.42 26.37
C GLY A 268 -5.21 -7.13 27.68
#